data_AF-A0A7J7QVT2-F1
#
_entry.id   AF-A0A7J7QVT2-F1
#
_cell.length_a   1.000
_cell.length_b   1.000
_cell.length_c   1.000
_cell.angle_alpha   90.00
_cell.angle_beta   90.00
_cell.angle_gamma   90.00
#
_symmetry.space_group_name_H-M   'P 1'
#
loop_
_entity.id
_entity.type
_entity.pdbx_description
1 polymer ?
#
loop_
_entity_poly.entity_id
_entity_poly.type
_entity_poly.pdbx_seq_one_letter_code
_entity_poly.pdbx_strand_id
1 'polypeptide(L)'
;MSGPGRRGSVVEHRPRNQEVTMECGGDMAFAKDLTHQAVRFGLLFYKEYTSYSEMFAIYGFFFSMRGIRNSSTSYSFYMQRIRPADVGFPSEVCEHGLVSLQPQRLVRYEIRAHAWVDGQWQDFGTKPIMQKFQFVRPTCKSQVLQIQTVGSPIYVIFSFIFPAS
;
A
#
# COMPACT_ATOMS: atom_id res chain seq x y z
N MET A 1 -31.93 5.24 28.65
CA MET A 1 -31.85 6.26 27.59
C MET A 1 -30.43 6.24 27.06
N SER A 2 -30.24 5.67 25.87
CA SER A 2 -28.93 5.40 25.28
C SER A 2 -28.90 6.11 23.93
N GLY A 3 -28.01 7.11 23.79
CA GLY A 3 -27.86 7.90 22.56
C GLY A 3 -27.17 7.12 21.42
N PRO A 4 -27.30 7.56 20.17
CA PRO A 4 -26.84 6.80 19.02
C PRO A 4 -25.33 6.95 18.81
N GLY A 5 -24.62 5.83 18.74
CA GLY A 5 -23.22 5.78 18.31
C GLY A 5 -23.12 6.07 16.81
N ARG A 6 -22.48 7.19 16.44
CA ARG A 6 -22.12 7.50 15.06
C ARG A 6 -21.01 6.55 14.61
N ARG A 7 -21.35 5.57 13.77
CA ARG A 7 -20.34 4.85 12.96
C ARG A 7 -19.81 5.83 11.92
N GLY A 8 -18.49 6.06 11.94
CA GLY A 8 -17.81 6.74 10.83
C GLY A 8 -18.00 5.91 9.57
N SER A 9 -18.67 6.48 8.58
CA SER A 9 -18.80 5.89 7.25
C SER A 9 -17.45 6.00 6.54
N VAL A 10 -16.81 4.86 6.27
CA VAL A 10 -15.74 4.76 5.28
C VAL A 10 -16.38 5.09 3.94
N VAL A 11 -16.01 6.22 3.35
CA VAL A 11 -16.42 6.57 1.99
C VAL A 11 -15.51 5.80 1.04
N GLU A 12 -15.94 4.59 0.68
CA GLU A 12 -15.38 3.83 -0.42
C GLU A 12 -15.85 4.48 -1.73
N HIS A 13 -15.02 5.34 -2.32
CA HIS A 13 -15.26 5.79 -3.69
C HIS A 13 -14.99 4.63 -4.66
N ARG A 14 -16.03 3.85 -4.96
CA ARG A 14 -15.97 2.76 -5.93
C ARG A 14 -15.83 3.34 -7.36
N PRO A 15 -14.74 3.06 -8.09
CA PRO A 15 -14.67 3.37 -9.50
C PRO A 15 -15.60 2.44 -10.29
N ARG A 16 -16.31 2.98 -11.28
CA ARG A 16 -17.40 2.32 -12.04
C ARG A 16 -17.03 1.06 -12.86
N ASN A 17 -15.76 0.60 -12.85
CA ASN A 17 -15.26 -0.43 -13.78
C ASN A 17 -14.60 -1.65 -13.10
N GLN A 18 -14.94 -1.94 -11.84
CA GLN A 18 -14.26 -2.99 -11.06
C GLN A 18 -14.46 -4.41 -11.62
N GLU A 19 -15.62 -4.73 -12.20
CA GLU A 19 -15.91 -6.06 -12.79
C GLU A 19 -15.04 -6.35 -14.02
N VAL A 20 -15.00 -5.45 -15.01
CA VAL A 20 -14.17 -5.59 -16.22
C VAL A 20 -12.68 -5.69 -15.88
N THR A 21 -12.25 -4.96 -14.84
CA THR A 21 -10.85 -4.99 -14.40
C THR A 21 -10.47 -6.35 -13.82
N MET A 22 -11.39 -7.07 -13.18
CA MET A 22 -11.13 -8.42 -12.65
C MET A 22 -11.02 -9.47 -13.74
N GLU A 23 -11.85 -9.40 -14.80
CA GLU A 23 -11.77 -10.33 -15.95
C GLU A 23 -10.43 -10.21 -16.70
N CYS A 24 -9.83 -9.02 -16.72
CA CYS A 24 -8.49 -8.78 -17.26
C CYS A 24 -7.36 -8.95 -16.22
N GLY A 25 -7.56 -9.74 -15.16
CA GLY A 25 -6.50 -10.03 -14.17
C GLY A 25 -6.08 -8.83 -13.31
N GLY A 26 -6.92 -7.81 -13.20
CA GLY A 26 -6.66 -6.58 -12.44
C GLY A 26 -6.04 -5.44 -13.27
N ASP A 27 -6.00 -5.55 -14.60
CA ASP A 27 -5.32 -4.60 -15.49
C ASP A 27 -6.03 -3.25 -15.56
N MET A 28 -5.32 -2.19 -15.17
CA MET A 28 -5.77 -0.82 -15.29
C MET A 28 -5.36 -0.24 -16.66
N ALA A 29 -5.90 -0.81 -17.74
CA ALA A 29 -5.43 -0.59 -19.12
C ALA A 29 -5.32 0.90 -19.55
N PHE A 30 -6.16 1.77 -19.00
CA PHE A 30 -6.17 3.20 -19.32
C PHE A 30 -5.44 4.08 -18.30
N ALA A 31 -4.96 3.51 -17.18
CA ALA A 31 -4.26 4.25 -16.15
C ALA A 31 -2.78 4.43 -16.52
N LYS A 32 -2.39 5.68 -16.78
CA LYS A 32 -1.02 6.07 -17.15
C LYS A 32 -0.38 7.04 -16.16
N ASP A 33 -1.20 7.77 -15.42
CA ASP A 33 -0.76 8.80 -14.49
C ASP A 33 -0.95 8.38 -13.03
N LEU A 34 0.17 8.27 -12.31
CA LEU A 34 0.14 7.96 -10.88
C LEU A 34 -0.48 9.08 -10.04
N THR A 35 -0.52 10.32 -10.53
CA THR A 35 -1.00 11.48 -9.78
C THR A 35 -2.52 11.50 -9.65
N HIS A 36 -3.24 11.05 -10.68
CA HIS A 36 -4.70 11.09 -10.67
C HIS A 36 -5.36 9.72 -10.70
N GLN A 37 -4.69 8.69 -11.23
CA GLN A 37 -5.33 7.41 -11.55
C GLN A 37 -4.85 6.26 -10.67
N ALA A 38 -3.85 6.49 -9.81
CA ALA A 38 -3.36 5.48 -8.90
C ALA A 38 -4.36 5.16 -7.77
N VAL A 39 -4.45 3.89 -7.44
CA VAL A 39 -4.99 3.45 -6.15
C VAL A 39 -3.98 3.78 -5.05
N ARG A 40 -4.46 4.22 -3.89
CA ARG A 40 -3.61 4.71 -2.80
C ARG A 40 -3.95 4.05 -1.49
N PHE A 41 -2.90 3.62 -0.81
CA PHE A 41 -2.99 3.12 0.56
C PHE A 41 -2.07 3.96 1.44
N GLY A 42 -2.60 4.36 2.60
CA GLY A 42 -1.90 5.19 3.57
C GLY A 42 -1.39 4.34 4.74
N LEU A 43 -0.23 4.68 5.28
CA LEU A 43 0.33 4.12 6.50
C LEU A 43 0.69 5.29 7.44
N LEU A 44 0.15 5.29 8.65
CA LEU A 44 0.47 6.28 9.67
C LEU A 44 1.51 5.70 10.63
N PHE A 45 2.73 6.24 10.62
CA PHE A 45 3.83 5.71 11.41
C PHE A 45 4.19 6.64 12.57
N TYR A 46 3.94 6.17 13.79
CA TYR A 46 4.24 6.90 15.01
C TYR A 46 5.64 6.56 15.55
N LYS A 47 6.27 7.51 16.26
CA LYS A 47 7.62 7.33 16.82
C LYS A 47 7.73 6.15 17.80
N GLU A 48 6.64 5.77 18.44
CA GLU A 48 6.56 4.64 19.38
C GLU A 48 6.73 3.28 18.68
N TYR A 49 6.53 3.23 17.35
CA TYR A 49 6.69 2.01 16.58
C TYR A 49 8.16 1.75 16.24
N THR A 50 8.64 0.55 16.57
CA THR A 50 9.89 0.00 16.03
C THR A 50 9.67 -0.55 14.63
N SER A 51 8.52 -1.19 14.42
CA SER A 51 8.03 -1.61 13.12
C SER A 51 6.51 -1.63 13.11
N TYR A 52 5.92 -1.38 11.95
CA TYR A 52 4.48 -1.44 11.75
C TYR A 52 4.21 -1.96 10.34
N SER A 53 3.17 -2.78 10.21
CA SER A 53 2.79 -3.38 8.94
C SER A 53 1.28 -3.36 8.80
N GLU A 54 0.82 -2.98 7.63
CA GLU A 54 -0.59 -3.04 7.25
C GLU A 54 -0.71 -3.81 5.93
N MET A 55 -1.68 -4.72 5.88
CA MET A 55 -1.91 -5.56 4.71
C MET A 55 -3.13 -5.07 3.93
N PHE A 56 -3.06 -5.16 2.62
CA PHE A 56 -4.19 -4.86 1.75
C PHE A 56 -4.29 -5.88 0.61
N ALA A 57 -5.50 -6.07 0.12
CA ALA A 57 -5.81 -6.90 -1.02
C ALA A 57 -6.42 -6.04 -2.14
N ILE A 58 -5.97 -6.24 -3.37
CA ILE A 58 -6.49 -5.52 -4.53
C ILE A 58 -6.44 -6.42 -5.77
N TYR A 59 -7.58 -6.58 -6.44
CA TYR A 59 -7.78 -7.51 -7.57
C TYR A 59 -7.20 -8.92 -7.32
N GLY A 60 -7.38 -9.43 -6.09
CA GLY A 60 -6.89 -10.75 -5.67
C GLY A 60 -5.39 -10.86 -5.40
N PHE A 61 -4.63 -9.75 -5.48
CA PHE A 61 -3.23 -9.69 -5.07
C PHE A 61 -3.12 -9.13 -3.64
N PHE A 62 -2.25 -9.75 -2.84
CA PHE A 62 -2.02 -9.38 -1.45
C PHE A 62 -0.67 -8.71 -1.28
N PHE A 63 -0.66 -7.60 -0.56
CA PHE A 63 0.54 -6.83 -0.27
C PHE A 63 0.59 -6.42 1.20
N SER A 64 1.80 -6.22 1.70
CA SER A 64 2.09 -5.66 3.01
C SER A 64 2.88 -4.37 2.81
N MET A 65 2.37 -3.26 3.34
CA MET A 65 3.10 -2.02 3.53
C MET A 65 3.82 -2.11 4.86
N ARG A 66 5.09 -1.70 4.91
CA ARG A 66 5.91 -1.77 6.13
C ARG A 66 6.61 -0.45 6.38
N GLY A 67 6.56 -0.03 7.64
CA GLY A 67 7.43 0.99 8.21
C GLY A 67 8.35 0.36 9.25
N ILE A 68 9.61 0.79 9.26
CA ILE A 68 10.61 0.37 10.24
C ILE A 68 11.34 1.62 10.73
N ARG A 69 11.48 1.75 12.05
CA ARG A 69 12.35 2.74 12.67
C ARG A 69 13.73 2.11 12.86
N ASN A 70 14.71 2.52 12.06
CA ASN A 70 16.08 1.99 12.14
C ASN A 70 16.87 2.65 13.28
N SER A 71 16.54 3.90 13.64
CA SER A 71 17.19 4.65 14.72
C SER A 71 16.26 5.73 15.29
N SER A 72 16.78 6.59 16.18
CA SER A 72 15.99 7.70 16.72
C SER A 72 15.44 8.65 15.65
N THR A 73 16.11 8.76 14.50
CA THR A 73 15.75 9.67 13.40
C THR A 73 15.58 8.98 12.05
N SER A 74 16.00 7.73 11.87
CA SER A 74 15.96 7.04 10.58
C SER A 74 14.77 6.10 10.47
N TYR A 75 14.03 6.23 9.36
CA TYR A 75 12.87 5.42 9.04
C TYR A 75 12.99 4.84 7.64
N SER A 76 12.49 3.62 7.46
CA SER A 76 12.45 2.89 6.19
C SER A 76 11.01 2.47 5.87
N PHE A 77 10.56 2.75 4.66
CA PHE A 77 9.24 2.36 4.17
C PHE A 77 9.35 1.56 2.88
N TYR A 78 8.63 0.45 2.80
CA TYR A 78 8.58 -0.37 1.60
C TYR A 78 7.28 -1.17 1.58
N MET A 79 6.98 -1.75 0.43
CA MET A 79 5.91 -2.71 0.27
C MET A 79 6.43 -4.00 -0.32
N GLN A 80 5.72 -5.10 -0.07
CA GLN A 80 6.06 -6.40 -0.63
C GLN A 80 4.80 -7.20 -0.88
N ARG A 81 4.85 -8.04 -1.91
CA ARG A 81 3.79 -9.00 -2.17
C ARG A 81 3.88 -10.16 -1.18
N ILE A 82 2.74 -10.58 -0.65
CA ILE A 82 2.63 -11.66 0.34
C ILE A 82 1.78 -12.78 -0.23
N ARG A 83 2.12 -14.05 0.08
CA ARG A 83 1.28 -15.16 -0.36
C ARG A 83 0.03 -15.19 0.51
N PRO A 84 -1.15 -15.52 -0.06
CA PRO A 84 -2.38 -15.66 0.72
C PRO A 84 -2.20 -16.58 1.94
N ALA A 85 -1.47 -17.69 1.77
CA ALA A 85 -1.19 -18.65 2.84
C ALA A 85 -0.33 -18.09 3.99
N ASP A 86 0.49 -17.05 3.75
CA ASP A 86 1.35 -16.45 4.77
C ASP A 86 0.58 -15.44 5.66
N VAL A 87 -0.68 -15.13 5.34
CA VAL A 87 -1.46 -14.05 5.97
C VAL A 87 -2.26 -14.50 7.20
N GLY A 88 -2.47 -15.80 7.42
CA GLY A 88 -3.29 -16.28 8.54
C GLY A 88 -4.70 -15.68 8.47
N PHE A 89 -5.47 -16.07 7.45
CA PHE A 89 -6.76 -15.51 7.03
C PHE A 89 -7.68 -14.97 8.16
N PRO A 90 -7.99 -13.66 8.18
CA PRO A 90 -9.23 -13.16 8.73
C PRO A 90 -10.36 -13.35 7.70
N SER A 91 -11.40 -14.09 8.08
CA SER A 91 -12.60 -14.44 7.27
C SER A 91 -13.16 -13.27 6.44
N GLU A 92 -13.19 -12.07 7.03
CA GLU A 92 -13.97 -10.94 6.54
C GLU A 92 -13.44 -10.31 5.22
N VAL A 93 -12.13 -10.38 4.95
CA VAL A 93 -11.55 -9.88 3.68
C VAL A 93 -11.72 -10.89 2.55
N CYS A 94 -11.92 -12.16 2.90
CA CYS A 94 -11.93 -13.28 1.97
C CYS A 94 -13.34 -13.86 1.71
N GLU A 95 -14.36 -13.38 2.43
CA GLU A 95 -15.76 -13.85 2.32
C GLU A 95 -16.33 -13.76 0.90
N HIS A 96 -15.69 -13.02 -0.01
CA HIS A 96 -16.09 -12.88 -1.41
C HIS A 96 -15.06 -13.44 -2.43
N GLY A 97 -14.04 -14.18 -1.98
CA GLY A 97 -13.52 -15.34 -2.73
C GLY A 97 -12.70 -15.14 -4.02
N LEU A 98 -11.99 -14.04 -4.25
CA LEU A 98 -11.15 -13.91 -5.44
C LEU A 98 -9.66 -13.71 -5.08
N VAL A 99 -8.91 -14.81 -5.11
CA VAL A 99 -7.45 -14.84 -4.96
C VAL A 99 -6.81 -15.00 -6.33
N SER A 100 -5.92 -14.08 -6.71
CA SER A 100 -5.14 -14.22 -7.94
C SER A 100 -4.00 -15.21 -7.72
N LEU A 101 -4.00 -16.29 -8.50
CA LEU A 101 -2.93 -17.30 -8.52
C LEU A 101 -1.76 -16.92 -9.44
N GLN A 102 -1.80 -15.75 -10.09
CA GLN A 102 -0.73 -15.33 -10.99
C GLN A 102 0.62 -15.25 -10.24
N PRO A 103 1.70 -15.88 -10.73
CA PRO A 103 2.97 -15.97 -10.00
C PRO A 103 3.69 -14.63 -9.84
N GLN A 104 3.36 -13.66 -10.70
CA GLN A 104 3.91 -12.31 -10.72
C GLN A 104 2.81 -11.28 -11.02
N ARG A 105 3.02 -10.03 -10.61
CA ARG A 105 2.19 -8.89 -11.00
C ARG A 105 3.07 -7.71 -11.38
N LEU A 106 2.93 -7.18 -12.58
CA LEU A 106 3.60 -5.93 -12.94
C LEU A 106 2.89 -4.77 -12.24
N VAL A 107 3.65 -3.95 -11.54
CA VAL A 107 3.13 -2.81 -10.78
C VAL A 107 3.96 -1.59 -11.12
N ARG A 108 3.29 -0.50 -11.49
CA ARG A 108 3.88 0.84 -11.51
C ARG A 108 3.53 1.51 -10.18
N TYR A 109 4.53 1.94 -9.42
CA TYR A 109 4.29 2.49 -8.08
C TYR A 109 5.20 3.66 -7.73
N GLU A 110 4.80 4.36 -6.69
CA GLU A 110 5.57 5.40 -6.00
C GLU A 110 5.28 5.33 -4.50
N ILE A 111 6.30 5.54 -3.66
CA ILE A 111 6.15 5.69 -2.22
C ILE A 111 6.46 7.15 -1.89
N ARG A 112 5.54 7.82 -1.18
CA ARG A 112 5.74 9.17 -0.66
C ARG A 112 5.58 9.19 0.85
N ALA A 113 6.34 10.02 1.54
CA ALA A 113 6.19 10.26 2.96
C ALA A 113 6.13 11.76 3.24
N HIS A 114 5.22 12.15 4.12
CA HIS A 114 5.07 13.50 4.62
C HIS A 114 5.43 13.50 6.11
N ALA A 115 6.45 14.27 6.48
CA ALA A 115 6.98 14.30 7.84
C ALA A 115 7.28 15.73 8.30
N TRP A 116 7.19 15.95 9.60
CA TRP A 116 7.54 17.23 10.23
C TRP A 116 9.05 17.31 10.46
N VAL A 117 9.72 18.28 9.84
CA VAL A 117 11.18 18.48 9.94
C VAL A 117 11.43 19.98 10.10
N ASP A 118 12.19 20.35 11.14
CA ASP A 118 12.61 21.72 11.40
C ASP A 118 11.46 22.76 11.43
N GLY A 119 10.32 22.37 11.99
CA GLY A 119 9.16 23.26 12.14
C GLY A 119 8.30 23.40 10.87
N GLN A 120 8.53 22.58 9.84
CA GLN A 120 7.72 22.56 8.62
C GLN A 120 7.43 21.13 8.15
N TRP A 121 6.37 21.00 7.37
CA TRP A 121 6.06 19.76 6.68
C TRP A 121 6.93 19.60 5.43
N GLN A 122 7.54 18.43 5.27
CA GLN A 122 8.37 18.09 4.12
C GLN A 122 7.91 16.79 3.45
N ASP A 123 7.98 16.79 2.12
CA ASP A 123 7.67 15.63 1.27
C ASP A 123 8.94 14.89 0.87
N PHE A 124 8.91 13.57 1.05
CA PHE A 124 9.92 12.63 0.60
C PHE A 124 9.28 11.65 -0.36
N GLY A 125 10.03 11.12 -1.32
CA GLY A 125 9.47 10.08 -2.18
C GLY A 125 10.50 9.35 -3.02
N THR A 126 10.14 8.16 -3.46
CA THR A 126 10.82 7.50 -4.56
C THR A 126 10.40 8.14 -5.88
N LYS A 127 11.13 7.87 -6.96
CA LYS A 127 10.55 8.09 -8.30
C LYS A 127 9.50 7.01 -8.59
N PRO A 128 8.60 7.23 -9.56
CA PRO A 128 7.79 6.18 -10.15
C PRO A 128 8.65 5.03 -10.70
N ILE A 129 8.35 3.80 -10.31
CA ILE A 129 9.08 2.59 -10.70
C ILE A 129 8.09 1.57 -11.28
N MET A 130 8.49 0.86 -12.33
CA MET A 130 7.82 -0.37 -12.75
C MET A 130 8.58 -1.58 -12.23
N GLN A 131 7.89 -2.49 -11.56
CA GLN A 131 8.47 -3.69 -10.99
C GLN A 131 7.50 -4.87 -11.06
N LYS A 132 8.03 -6.05 -11.35
CA LYS A 132 7.28 -7.31 -11.23
C LYS A 132 7.37 -7.82 -9.79
N PHE A 133 6.23 -7.89 -9.12
CA PHE A 133 6.10 -8.43 -7.77
C PHE A 133 5.76 -9.92 -7.83
N GLN A 134 6.70 -10.76 -7.40
CA GLN A 134 6.64 -12.22 -7.46
C GLN A 134 6.91 -12.88 -6.11
N PHE A 135 6.58 -14.15 -5.97
CA PHE A 135 6.76 -14.93 -4.74
C PHE A 135 8.16 -15.56 -4.57
N VAL A 136 9.12 -15.28 -5.46
CA VAL A 136 10.47 -15.88 -5.40
C VAL A 136 11.25 -15.34 -4.19
N ARG A 137 11.92 -16.23 -3.46
CA ARG A 137 12.79 -15.87 -2.33
C ARG A 137 13.95 -14.96 -2.79
N PRO A 138 14.37 -13.96 -2.00
CA PRO A 138 14.04 -13.76 -0.58
C PRO A 138 12.86 -12.81 -0.29
N THR A 139 11.91 -12.59 -1.21
CA THR A 139 10.79 -11.62 -1.22
C THR A 139 11.01 -10.50 -2.23
N CYS A 140 10.02 -10.25 -3.08
CA CYS A 140 10.05 -9.13 -4.01
C CYS A 140 9.57 -7.86 -3.28
N LYS A 141 10.50 -7.20 -2.59
CA LYS A 141 10.30 -5.90 -1.96
C LYS A 141 10.38 -4.79 -3.01
N SER A 142 9.61 -3.72 -2.82
CA SER A 142 9.83 -2.48 -3.54
C SER A 142 11.21 -1.89 -3.22
N GLN A 143 11.58 -0.83 -3.94
CA GLN A 143 12.57 0.11 -3.44
C GLN A 143 12.14 0.60 -2.05
N VAL A 144 13.14 0.77 -1.17
CA VAL A 144 12.94 1.32 0.17
C VAL A 144 13.01 2.85 0.09
N LEU A 145 11.98 3.52 0.59
CA LEU A 145 12.04 4.95 0.90
C LEU A 145 12.67 5.10 2.28
N GLN A 146 13.87 5.68 2.32
CA GLN A 146 14.53 6.04 3.58
C GLN A 146 14.37 7.53 3.83
N ILE A 147 13.99 7.89 5.05
CA ILE A 147 13.88 9.29 5.47
C ILE A 147 14.57 9.50 6.82
N GLN A 148 14.98 10.74 7.08
CA GLN A 148 15.51 11.17 8.35
C GLN A 148 14.62 12.28 8.92
N THR A 149 14.06 12.06 10.11
CA THR A 149 13.18 13.03 10.77
C THR A 149 13.07 12.73 12.27
N VAL A 150 12.83 13.75 13.08
CA VAL A 150 12.38 13.61 14.49
C VAL A 150 10.86 13.76 14.62
N GLY A 151 10.20 14.20 13.55
CA GLY A 151 8.77 14.44 13.51
C GLY A 151 7.94 13.17 13.55
N SER A 152 6.81 13.26 14.23
CA SER A 152 5.82 12.19 14.33
C SER A 152 4.43 12.81 14.40
N PRO A 153 3.41 12.23 13.72
CA PRO A 153 3.51 11.02 12.90
C PRO A 153 4.12 11.28 11.51
N ILE A 154 4.59 10.21 10.88
CA ILE A 154 4.98 10.20 9.46
C ILE A 154 3.80 9.63 8.67
N TYR A 155 3.29 10.39 7.70
CA TYR A 155 2.23 9.94 6.80
C TYR A 155 2.86 9.36 5.55
N VAL A 156 2.66 8.07 5.29
CA VAL A 156 3.23 7.40 4.11
C VAL A 156 2.12 7.00 3.17
N ILE A 157 2.29 7.27 1.88
CA ILE A 157 1.33 6.95 0.83
C ILE A 157 2.03 6.07 -0.19
N PHE A 158 1.44 4.92 -0.46
CA PHE A 158 1.83 4.01 -1.51
C PHE A 158 0.82 4.17 -2.66
N SER A 159 1.29 4.61 -3.82
CA SER A 159 0.47 4.82 -5.02
C SER A 159 0.76 3.73 -6.03
N PHE A 160 -0.29 3.13 -6.60
CA PHE A 160 -0.20 1.95 -7.48
C PHE A 160 -1.03 2.11 -8.74
N ILE A 161 -0.44 1.69 -9.85
CA ILE A 161 -1.15 1.32 -11.08
C ILE A 161 -0.72 -0.11 -11.40
N PHE A 162 -1.66 -0.91 -11.90
CA PHE A 162 -1.32 -2.20 -12.50
C PHE A 162 -1.46 -2.09 -14.02
N PRO A 163 -0.34 -1.89 -14.73
CA PRO A 163 -0.37 -1.85 -16.19
C PRO A 163 -0.87 -3.17 -16.77
N ALA A 164 -1.28 -3.12 -18.04
CA ALA A 164 -1.54 -4.34 -18.79
C ALA A 164 -0.31 -5.27 -18.74
N SER A 165 -0.54 -6.53 -18.35
CA SER A 165 0.51 -7.51 -18.03
C SER A 165 0.74 -8.56 -19.11
#